data_AF-A0A5A7NDV0-F1
#
_entry.id   AF-A0A5A7NDV0-F1
#
_cell.length_a   1.000
_cell.length_b   1.000
_cell.length_c   1.000
_cell.angle_alpha   90.00
_cell.angle_beta   90.00
_cell.angle_gamma   90.00
#
_symmetry.space_group_name_H-M   'P 1'
#
loop_
_entity.id
_entity.type
_entity.pdbx_description
1 polymer ?
#
loop_
_entity_poly.entity_id
_entity_poly.type
_entity_poly.pdbx_seq_one_letter_code
_entity_poly.pdbx_strand_id
1 'polypeptide(L)'
;MGEPDLLTNAQADGDILARIARPDEAGRALLEKAIGQMRLSARGYHRILRVARTLADMDGAADIRHAHIAEALSFRRIAPAFNAV
;
A
#
# COMPACT_ATOMS: atom_id res chain seq x y z
N MET A 1 -17.66 -22.07 -6.04
CA MET A 1 -17.65 -21.70 -4.60
C MET A 1 -16.87 -20.41 -4.49
N GLY A 2 -17.56 -19.30 -4.20
CA GLY A 2 -16.93 -18.01 -3.96
C GLY A 2 -16.45 -17.98 -2.52
N GLU A 3 -15.21 -17.56 -2.30
CA GLU A 3 -14.65 -17.28 -0.98
C GLU A 3 -15.38 -16.06 -0.39
N PRO A 4 -16.18 -16.23 0.67
CA PRO A 4 -16.83 -15.13 1.36
C PRO A 4 -15.95 -14.72 2.56
N ASP A 5 -15.41 -13.50 2.54
CA ASP A 5 -15.08 -12.66 3.71
C ASP A 5 -13.82 -11.81 3.52
N LEU A 6 -13.89 -10.83 2.62
CA LEU A 6 -13.07 -9.63 2.71
C LEU A 6 -13.99 -8.42 2.64
N LEU A 7 -14.75 -8.21 3.72
CA LEU A 7 -15.79 -7.17 3.81
C LEU A 7 -15.25 -5.85 4.36
N THR A 8 -14.00 -5.78 4.82
CA THR A 8 -13.43 -4.50 5.29
C THR A 8 -11.93 -4.37 5.11
N ASN A 9 -11.50 -3.11 4.93
CA ASN A 9 -10.10 -2.70 4.94
C ASN A 9 -9.32 -3.14 6.21
N ALA A 10 -10.00 -3.52 7.28
CA ALA A 10 -9.39 -3.98 8.52
C ALA A 10 -8.87 -5.43 8.47
N GLN A 11 -9.36 -6.27 7.55
CA GLN A 11 -9.06 -7.71 7.49
C GLN A 11 -7.84 -8.06 6.61
N ALA A 12 -7.09 -7.05 6.13
CA ALA A 12 -5.79 -7.29 5.51
C ALA A 12 -4.75 -7.57 6.62
N ASP A 13 -4.95 -8.67 7.34
CA ASP A 13 -3.96 -9.23 8.25
C ASP A 13 -2.70 -9.64 7.47
N GLY A 14 -1.55 -9.45 8.10
CA GLY A 14 -0.23 -9.26 7.47
C GLY A 14 0.21 -10.29 6.42
N ASP A 15 -0.34 -11.51 6.45
CA ASP A 15 -0.05 -12.58 5.49
C ASP A 15 -0.58 -12.28 4.09
N ILE A 16 -1.69 -11.52 3.98
CA ILE A 16 -2.23 -11.11 2.69
C ILE A 16 -1.26 -10.13 2.02
N LEU A 17 -0.75 -9.11 2.73
CA LEU A 17 0.20 -8.16 2.16
C LEU A 17 1.49 -8.82 1.65
N ALA A 18 2.02 -9.81 2.37
CA ALA A 18 3.20 -10.57 1.94
C ALA A 18 2.97 -11.35 0.63
N ARG A 19 1.71 -11.72 0.34
CA ARG A 19 1.35 -12.55 -0.82
C ARG A 19 0.94 -11.73 -2.06
N ILE A 20 0.37 -10.53 -1.89
CA ILE A 20 -0.07 -9.66 -3.01
C ILE A 20 0.84 -8.44 -3.27
N ALA A 21 1.68 -8.04 -2.32
CA ALA A 21 2.57 -6.89 -2.47
C ALA A 21 4.02 -7.32 -2.61
N ARG A 22 4.37 -7.87 -3.77
CA ARG A 22 5.78 -7.93 -4.23
C ARG A 22 6.05 -6.70 -5.09
N PRO A 23 6.48 -5.57 -4.50
CA PRO A 23 6.96 -4.47 -5.31
C PRO A 23 8.22 -4.88 -6.07
N ASP A 24 8.40 -4.29 -7.24
CA ASP A 24 9.68 -4.34 -7.95
C ASP A 24 10.82 -3.75 -7.09
N GLU A 25 12.07 -4.03 -7.46
CA GLU A 25 13.24 -3.55 -6.72
C GLU A 25 13.22 -2.02 -6.56
N ALA A 26 12.80 -1.32 -7.61
CA ALA A 26 12.67 0.15 -7.62
C ALA A 26 11.58 0.66 -6.66
N GLY A 27 10.47 -0.07 -6.53
CA GLY A 27 9.39 0.21 -5.60
C GLY A 27 9.79 -0.07 -4.16
N ARG A 28 10.50 -1.18 -3.90
CA ARG A 28 11.04 -1.50 -2.58
C ARG A 28 12.01 -0.42 -2.09
N ALA A 29 12.96 0.00 -2.94
CA ALA A 29 13.90 1.06 -2.61
C ALA A 29 13.20 2.41 -2.31
N LEU A 30 12.09 2.71 -3.00
CA LEU A 30 11.29 3.90 -2.74
C LEU A 30 10.57 3.81 -1.38
N LEU A 31 10.01 2.64 -1.04
CA LEU A 31 9.37 2.41 0.25
C LEU A 31 10.35 2.57 1.41
N GLU A 32 11.55 2.00 1.30
CA GLU A 32 12.60 2.13 2.33
C GLU A 32 12.99 3.58 2.56
N LYS A 33 13.20 4.35 1.47
CA LYS A 33 13.45 5.80 1.55
C LYS A 33 12.28 6.53 2.20
N ALA A 34 11.04 6.20 1.84
CA ALA A 34 9.86 6.82 2.42
C ALA A 34 9.71 6.51 3.91
N ILE A 35 10.05 5.30 4.36
CA ILE A 35 10.03 4.92 5.78
C ILE A 35 11.00 5.81 6.57
N GLY A 36 12.23 5.95 6.07
CA GLY A 36 13.26 6.80 6.70
C GLY A 36 12.88 8.28 6.72
N GLN A 37 12.35 8.82 5.61
CA GLN A 37 12.06 10.24 5.47
C GLN A 37 10.74 10.67 6.12
N MET A 38 9.71 9.82 6.07
CA MET A 38 8.36 10.17 6.49
C MET A 38 7.97 9.59 7.86
N ARG A 39 8.91 8.94 8.56
CA ARG A 39 8.71 8.24 9.85
C ARG A 39 7.45 7.37 9.82
N LEU A 40 7.26 6.62 8.74
CA LEU A 40 6.09 5.76 8.56
C LEU A 40 6.07 4.69 9.66
N SER A 41 4.96 4.64 10.41
CA SER A 41 4.70 3.50 11.28
C SER A 41 4.41 2.26 10.43
N ALA A 42 4.53 1.06 11.01
CA ALA A 42 4.18 -0.20 10.35
C ALA A 42 2.76 -0.17 9.75
N ARG A 43 1.81 0.48 10.42
CA ARG A 43 0.45 0.70 9.91
C ARG A 43 0.41 1.61 8.69
N GLY A 44 1.20 2.69 8.70
CA GLY A 44 1.34 3.60 7.57
C GLY A 44 1.94 2.88 6.35
N TYR A 45 2.95 2.05 6.57
CA TYR A 45 3.55 1.22 5.54
C TYR A 45 2.53 0.26 4.89
N HIS A 46 1.74 -0.46 5.71
CA HIS A 46 0.69 -1.34 5.18
C HIS A 46 -0.37 -0.57 4.38
N ARG A 47 -0.75 0.62 4.83
CA ARG A 47 -1.71 1.46 4.09
C ARG A 47 -1.18 1.85 2.71
N ILE A 48 0.10 2.24 2.61
CA ILE A 48 0.75 2.55 1.33
C ILE A 48 0.71 1.35 0.40
N LEU A 49 1.10 0.17 0.88
CA LEU A 49 1.11 -1.05 0.07
C LEU A 49 -0.27 -1.43 -0.45
N ARG A 50 -1.32 -1.23 0.35
CA ARG A 50 -2.70 -1.51 -0.06
C ARG A 50 -3.17 -0.57 -1.16
N VAL A 51 -2.89 0.72 -1.03
CA VAL A 51 -3.21 1.70 -2.08
C VAL A 51 -2.40 1.40 -3.34
N ALA A 52 -1.11 1.11 -3.22
CA ALA A 52 -0.26 0.75 -4.35
C ALA A 52 -0.73 -0.53 -5.06
N ARG A 53 -1.27 -1.51 -4.32
CA ARG A 53 -1.88 -2.71 -4.90
C ARG A 53 -3.15 -2.37 -5.69
N THR A 54 -4.04 -1.56 -5.13
CA THR A 54 -5.24 -1.10 -5.84
C THR A 54 -4.89 -0.38 -7.14
N LEU A 55 -3.85 0.48 -7.13
CA LEU A 55 -3.37 1.14 -8.32
C LEU A 55 -2.82 0.15 -9.35
N ALA A 56 -2.06 -0.85 -8.91
CA ALA A 56 -1.59 -1.92 -9.80
C ALA A 56 -2.73 -2.72 -10.43
N ASP A 57 -3.76 -3.06 -9.64
CA ASP A 57 -4.93 -3.78 -10.12
C ASP A 57 -5.72 -2.96 -11.14
N MET A 58 -5.89 -1.65 -10.91
CA MET A 58 -6.53 -0.72 -11.87
C MET A 58 -5.76 -0.59 -13.18
N ASP A 59 -4.44 -0.69 -13.11
CA ASP A 59 -3.53 -0.62 -14.26
C ASP A 59 -3.33 -1.98 -14.95
N GLY A 60 -3.97 -3.04 -14.45
CA GLY A 60 -3.83 -4.40 -14.97
C GLY A 60 -2.44 -5.00 -14.77
N ALA A 61 -1.63 -4.44 -13.87
CA ALA A 61 -0.28 -4.89 -13.58
C ALA A 61 -0.30 -6.04 -12.57
N ALA A 62 0.41 -7.12 -12.88
CA ALA A 62 0.56 -8.26 -11.95
C ALA A 62 1.33 -7.86 -10.69
N ASP A 63 2.34 -7.01 -10.85
CA ASP A 63 3.25 -6.56 -9.80
C ASP A 63 3.09 -5.07 -9.46
N ILE A 64 3.43 -4.71 -8.23
CA ILE A 64 3.44 -3.32 -7.80
C ILE A 64 4.70 -2.65 -8.34
N ARG A 65 4.55 -1.63 -9.18
CA ARG A 65 5.66 -0.88 -9.75
C ARG A 65 5.99 0.35 -8.92
N HIS A 66 7.19 0.87 -9.12
CA HIS A 66 7.62 2.16 -8.56
C HIS A 66 6.56 3.27 -8.69
N ALA A 67 5.91 3.39 -9.86
CA ALA A 67 4.89 4.40 -10.12
C ALA A 67 3.69 4.31 -9.14
N HIS A 68 3.20 3.09 -8.90
CA HIS A 68 2.07 2.86 -7.99
C HIS A 68 2.41 3.23 -6.55
N ILE A 69 3.66 2.99 -6.13
CA ILE A 69 4.14 3.37 -4.79
C ILE A 69 4.30 4.88 -4.68
N ALA A 70 4.87 5.53 -5.69
CA ALA A 70 5.03 6.99 -5.71
C ALA A 70 3.68 7.71 -5.63
N GLU A 71 2.69 7.18 -6.34
CA GLU A 71 1.33 7.70 -6.34
C GLU A 71 0.64 7.44 -4.98
N ALA A 72 0.75 6.24 -4.42
CA ALA A 72 0.26 5.92 -3.07
C ALA A 72 0.87 6.82 -1.98
N LEU A 73 2.17 7.11 -2.06
CA LEU A 73 2.86 8.05 -1.18
C LEU A 73 2.37 9.49 -1.35
N SER A 74 2.07 9.90 -2.59
CA SER A 74 1.53 11.23 -2.90
C SER A 74 0.14 11.41 -2.30
N PHE A 75 -0.72 10.39 -2.33
CA PHE A 75 -2.00 10.40 -1.63
C PHE A 75 -1.86 10.58 -0.12
N ARG A 76 -0.80 10.05 0.51
CA ARG A 76 -0.54 10.30 1.95
C ARG A 76 -0.13 11.75 2.24
N ARG A 77 0.55 12.43 1.31
CA ARG A 77 0.86 13.86 1.46
C ARG A 77 -0.38 14.73 1.34
N ILE A 78 -1.39 14.26 0.60
CA ILE A 78 -2.64 14.98 0.34
C ILE A 78 -3.74 14.60 1.35
N ALA A 79 -3.70 13.41 1.94
CA ALA A 79 -4.69 12.97 2.91
C ALA A 79 -4.62 13.85 4.17
N PRO A 80 -5.66 14.68 4.45
CA PRO A 80 -5.73 15.37 5.73
C PRO A 80 -5.71 14.31 6.83
N ALA A 81 -4.99 14.58 7.91
CA ALA A 81 -5.10 13.79 9.12
C ALA A 81 -6.59 13.78 9.48
N PHE A 82 -7.25 12.64 9.32
CA PHE A 82 -8.56 12.39 9.89
C PHE A 82 -8.36 12.39 11.40
N ASN A 83 -8.34 13.59 11.97
CA ASN A 83 -8.38 13.80 13.39
C ASN A 83 -9.83 13.55 13.76
N ALA A 84 -10.09 12.38 14.34
CA ALA A 84 -11.34 12.13 15.02
C ALA A 84 -11.46 13.18 16.14
N VAL A 85 -12.45 14.05 16.00
CA VAL A 85 -12.96 14.93 17.06
C VAL A 85 -13.83 14.12 18.00
#